data_AF-A0A397ARN0-F1
#
_entry.id   AF-A0A397ARN0-F1
#
_cell.length_a   1.000
_cell.length_b   1.000
_cell.length_c   1.000
_cell.angle_alpha   90.00
_cell.angle_beta   90.00
_cell.angle_gamma   90.00
#
_symmetry.space_group_name_H-M   'P 1'
#
loop_
_entity.id
_entity.type
_entity.pdbx_description
1 polymer ?
#
loop_
_entity_poly.entity_id
_entity_poly.type
_entity_poly.pdbx_seq_one_letter_code
_entity_poly.pdbx_strand_id
1 'polypeptide(L)'
;MEISSDDRVSQARCVDALKSYKQAKQLNILHPISFVSVNDYFYALKLVAAAVAPLKERAVFYLAAAVSDFYIPDAELVEHKIQSHATVGQGLSLQLQNLETDETILKQKAQASIDNYGMHLVVANELKTRFDQVWLITKDAHTRLDKPEDDLDIELALTNAVSEMHYGFLASRHVHLPTSLPPAAAGTKPWDAPLRTLNQAVDEHKHEIVAVLLGGAISMLIHLVQRQYLK
;
A
#
# COMPACT_ATOMS: atom_id res chain seq x y z
N MET A 1 19.22 -36.55 19.12
CA MET A 1 18.09 -35.74 18.62
C MET A 1 18.68 -34.43 18.13
N GLU A 2 19.14 -34.42 16.88
CA GLU A 2 19.73 -33.23 16.27
C GLU A 2 18.61 -32.27 15.93
N ILE A 3 18.54 -31.16 16.66
CA ILE A 3 17.63 -30.05 16.37
C ILE A 3 18.13 -29.40 15.08
N SER A 4 17.28 -29.40 14.04
CA SER A 4 17.57 -28.81 12.73
C SER A 4 18.02 -27.35 12.86
N SER A 5 18.86 -26.86 11.94
CA SER A 5 19.34 -25.47 11.95
C SER A 5 18.18 -24.46 11.91
N ASP A 6 17.10 -24.79 11.19
CA ASP A 6 15.89 -23.96 11.09
C ASP A 6 15.14 -23.84 12.42
N ASP A 7 15.13 -24.89 13.24
CA ASP A 7 14.50 -24.86 14.56
C ASP A 7 15.24 -23.94 15.53
N ARG A 8 16.57 -23.88 15.42
CA ARG A 8 17.41 -22.99 16.26
C ARG A 8 17.20 -21.52 15.90
N VAL A 9 17.12 -21.20 14.61
CA VAL A 9 16.84 -19.83 14.13
C VAL A 9 15.44 -19.39 14.57
N SER A 10 14.45 -20.27 14.41
CA SER A 10 13.06 -19.99 14.82
C SER A 10 12.93 -19.78 16.33
N GLN A 11 13.63 -20.59 17.14
CA GLN A 11 13.68 -20.41 18.59
C GLN A 11 14.34 -19.10 19.01
N ALA A 12 15.47 -18.73 18.39
CA ALA A 12 16.15 -17.47 18.68
C ALA A 12 15.22 -16.27 18.39
N ARG A 13 14.52 -16.28 17.25
CA ARG A 13 13.53 -15.25 16.89
C ARG A 13 12.38 -15.17 17.89
N CYS A 14 11.85 -16.31 18.33
CA CYS A 14 10.78 -16.34 19.33
C CYS A 14 11.23 -15.73 20.66
N VAL A 15 12.46 -16.03 21.09
CA VAL A 15 13.07 -15.45 22.29
C VAL A 15 13.21 -13.93 22.15
N ASP A 16 13.68 -13.44 21.00
CA ASP A 16 13.86 -12.01 20.76
C ASP A 16 12.53 -11.25 20.63
N ALA A 17 11.51 -11.88 20.01
CA ALA A 17 10.15 -11.36 19.98
C ALA A 17 9.56 -11.26 21.41
N LEU A 18 9.77 -12.28 22.25
CA LEU A 18 9.32 -12.27 23.64
C LEU A 18 10.03 -11.19 24.48
N LYS A 19 11.33 -10.97 24.27
CA LYS A 19 12.06 -9.87 24.92
C LYS A 19 11.48 -8.52 24.50
N SER A 20 11.30 -8.31 23.20
CA SER A 20 10.76 -7.07 22.64
C SER A 20 9.35 -6.78 23.15
N TYR A 21 8.49 -7.81 23.22
CA TYR A 21 7.15 -7.71 23.80
C TYR A 21 7.19 -7.33 25.29
N LYS A 22 8.04 -8.00 26.09
CA LYS A 22 8.19 -7.68 27.52
C LYS A 22 8.69 -6.26 27.74
N GLN A 23 9.65 -5.81 26.93
CA GLN A 23 10.18 -4.44 26.98
C GLN A 23 9.10 -3.42 26.59
N ALA A 24 8.36 -3.66 25.52
CA ALA A 24 7.26 -2.80 25.08
C ALA A 24 6.17 -2.65 26.16
N LYS A 25 5.87 -3.75 26.85
CA LYS A 25 4.94 -3.76 27.98
C LYS A 25 5.46 -3.00 29.20
N GLN A 26 6.76 -3.12 29.52
CA GLN A 26 7.38 -2.38 30.62
C GLN A 26 7.45 -0.87 30.36
N LEU A 27 7.69 -0.47 29.11
CA LEU A 27 7.77 0.92 28.69
C LEU A 27 6.40 1.57 28.40
N ASN A 28 5.29 0.84 28.57
CA ASN A 28 3.93 1.29 28.25
C ASN A 28 3.74 1.82 26.82
N ILE A 29 4.51 1.30 25.85
CA ILE A 29 4.39 1.65 24.42
C ILE A 29 3.44 0.72 23.66
N LEU A 30 2.99 -0.37 24.29
CA LEU A 30 2.03 -1.32 23.74
C LEU A 30 0.87 -1.54 24.71
N HIS A 31 -0.35 -1.20 24.29
CA HIS A 31 -1.57 -1.41 25.07
C HIS A 31 -2.55 -2.31 24.31
N PRO A 32 -2.63 -3.61 24.64
CA PRO A 32 -3.52 -4.54 23.95
C PRO A 32 -4.97 -4.39 24.42
N ILE A 33 -5.90 -4.26 23.48
CA ILE A 33 -7.35 -4.24 23.72
C ILE A 33 -7.96 -5.43 23.00
N SER A 34 -8.54 -6.35 23.74
CA SER A 34 -9.21 -7.52 23.17
C SER A 34 -10.65 -7.19 22.78
N PHE A 35 -11.10 -7.73 21.65
CA PHE A 35 -12.49 -7.68 21.19
C PHE A 35 -12.84 -9.03 20.56
N VAL A 36 -14.13 -9.37 20.54
CA VAL A 36 -14.62 -10.61 19.90
C VAL A 36 -15.76 -10.29 18.95
N SER A 37 -16.72 -9.48 19.38
CA SER A 37 -17.84 -9.07 18.52
C SER A 37 -17.53 -7.81 17.72
N VAL A 38 -18.28 -7.60 16.64
CA VAL A 38 -18.24 -6.36 15.84
C VAL A 38 -18.63 -5.14 16.70
N ASN A 39 -19.55 -5.32 17.64
CA ASN A 39 -19.97 -4.26 18.55
C ASN A 39 -18.81 -3.86 19.49
N ASP A 40 -18.13 -4.83 20.09
CA ASP A 40 -16.95 -4.58 20.94
C ASP A 40 -15.86 -3.82 20.17
N TYR A 41 -15.63 -4.21 18.92
CA TYR A 41 -14.69 -3.54 18.03
C TYR A 41 -15.06 -2.06 17.84
N PHE A 42 -16.31 -1.75 17.51
CA PHE A 42 -16.74 -0.35 17.31
C PHE A 42 -16.68 0.47 18.59
N TYR A 43 -17.05 -0.09 19.74
CA TYR A 43 -16.91 0.58 21.03
C TYR A 43 -15.45 0.87 21.37
N ALA A 44 -14.57 -0.13 21.22
CA ALA A 44 -13.15 0.03 21.46
C ALA A 44 -12.53 1.09 20.53
N LEU A 45 -12.84 1.03 19.24
CA LEU A 45 -12.34 1.99 18.25
C LEU A 45 -12.79 3.42 18.59
N LYS A 46 -14.05 3.61 18.96
CA LYS A 46 -14.58 4.93 19.37
C LYS A 46 -13.89 5.46 20.63
N LEU A 47 -13.65 4.60 21.62
CA LEU A 47 -12.95 4.98 22.85
C LEU A 47 -11.49 5.37 22.58
N VAL A 48 -10.78 4.58 21.77
CA VAL A 48 -9.40 4.90 21.36
C VAL A 48 -9.37 6.21 20.58
N ALA A 49 -10.30 6.41 19.65
CA ALA A 49 -10.41 7.65 18.87
C ALA A 49 -10.61 8.88 19.74
N ALA A 50 -11.47 8.80 20.75
CA ALA A 50 -11.65 9.87 21.72
C ALA A 50 -10.39 10.11 22.57
N ALA A 51 -9.70 9.05 23.00
CA ALA A 51 -8.51 9.13 23.82
C ALA A 51 -7.31 9.76 23.08
N VAL A 52 -7.14 9.47 21.79
CA VAL A 52 -6.02 9.99 20.98
C VAL A 52 -6.35 11.30 20.27
N ALA A 53 -7.59 11.80 20.34
CA ALA A 53 -8.00 13.07 19.73
C ALA A 53 -7.07 14.27 20.04
N PRO A 54 -6.51 14.43 21.26
CA PRO A 54 -5.54 15.51 21.55
C PRO A 54 -4.23 15.43 20.76
N LEU A 55 -3.87 14.26 20.23
CA LEU A 55 -2.66 14.06 19.43
C LEU A 55 -2.82 14.59 18.00
N LYS A 56 -4.07 14.77 17.53
CA LYS A 56 -4.42 15.27 16.19
C LYS A 56 -3.65 14.53 15.09
N GLU A 57 -2.96 15.25 14.20
CA GLU A 57 -2.23 14.72 13.05
C GLU A 57 -1.07 13.80 13.45
N ARG A 58 -0.65 13.80 14.72
CA ARG A 58 0.42 12.90 15.20
C ARG A 58 -0.05 11.47 15.45
N ALA A 59 -1.36 11.24 15.54
CA ALA A 59 -1.91 9.90 15.67
C ALA A 59 -2.18 9.29 14.29
N VAL A 60 -1.86 8.00 14.13
CA VAL A 60 -2.17 7.21 12.92
C VAL A 60 -3.14 6.11 13.31
N PHE A 61 -4.20 5.95 12.52
CA PHE A 61 -5.08 4.79 12.59
C PHE A 61 -4.71 3.80 11.50
N TYR A 62 -4.15 2.66 11.91
CA TYR A 62 -3.88 1.53 11.02
C TYR A 62 -5.02 0.50 11.15
N LEU A 63 -6.07 0.66 10.34
CA LEU A 63 -7.30 -0.14 10.42
C LEU A 63 -7.22 -1.40 9.56
N ALA A 64 -6.42 -2.38 9.97
CA ALA A 64 -6.24 -3.65 9.26
C ALA A 64 -7.20 -4.78 9.72
N ALA A 65 -8.18 -4.46 10.57
CA ALA A 65 -9.16 -5.45 11.02
C ALA A 65 -10.09 -5.82 9.86
N ALA A 66 -10.28 -7.12 9.61
CA ALA A 66 -11.31 -7.63 8.73
C ALA A 66 -12.67 -7.57 9.46
N VAL A 67 -13.29 -6.39 9.44
CA VAL A 67 -14.60 -6.15 10.07
C VAL A 67 -15.69 -6.76 9.19
N SER A 68 -16.72 -7.33 9.80
CA SER A 68 -17.85 -7.89 9.07
C SER A 68 -18.62 -6.80 8.33
N ASP A 69 -18.80 -6.95 7.02
CA ASP A 69 -19.62 -6.04 6.20
C ASP A 69 -21.11 -6.11 6.56
N PHE A 70 -21.54 -7.22 7.16
CA PHE A 70 -22.93 -7.49 7.54
C PHE A 70 -23.00 -7.86 9.02
N TYR A 71 -24.00 -7.34 9.73
CA TYR A 71 -24.32 -7.73 11.09
C TYR A 71 -25.84 -7.76 11.29
N ILE A 72 -26.28 -8.55 12.27
CA ILE A 72 -27.69 -8.61 12.66
C ILE A 72 -27.87 -7.63 13.83
N PRO A 73 -28.80 -6.66 13.76
CA PRO A 73 -29.08 -5.77 14.87
C PRO A 73 -29.51 -6.53 16.13
N ASP A 74 -29.16 -6.04 17.32
CA ASP A 74 -29.54 -6.66 18.60
C ASP A 74 -31.04 -6.87 18.75
N ALA A 75 -31.85 -5.98 18.16
CA ALA A 75 -33.31 -6.09 18.16
C ALA A 75 -33.84 -7.28 17.34
N GLU A 76 -33.04 -7.80 16.40
CA GLU A 76 -33.39 -8.90 15.49
C GLU A 76 -32.65 -10.20 15.84
N LEU A 77 -31.76 -10.15 16.83
CA LEU A 77 -31.01 -11.32 17.30
C LEU A 77 -31.96 -12.28 18.03
N VAL A 78 -32.17 -13.45 17.42
CA VAL A 78 -32.98 -14.51 18.01
C VAL A 78 -32.21 -15.09 19.20
N GLU A 79 -32.80 -15.00 20.40
CA GLU A 79 -32.19 -15.49 21.66
C GLU A 79 -31.96 -17.01 21.67
N HIS A 80 -32.68 -17.73 20.82
CA HIS A 80 -32.64 -19.17 20.73
C HIS A 80 -31.99 -19.63 19.44
N LYS A 81 -31.25 -20.75 19.54
CA LYS A 81 -30.65 -21.44 18.38
C LYS A 81 -31.72 -21.60 17.30
N ILE A 82 -31.39 -21.19 16.07
CA ILE A 82 -32.24 -21.42 14.89
C ILE A 82 -32.49 -22.93 14.80
N GLN A 83 -33.76 -23.33 14.91
CA GLN A 83 -34.15 -24.73 14.90
C GLN A 83 -34.15 -25.26 13.46
N SER A 84 -33.52 -26.41 13.22
CA SER A 84 -33.47 -27.05 11.90
C SER A 84 -34.77 -27.76 11.49
N HIS A 85 -35.79 -27.76 12.36
CA HIS A 85 -37.09 -28.37 12.07
C HIS A 85 -37.99 -27.41 11.28
N ALA A 86 -37.63 -27.16 10.03
CA ALA A 86 -38.54 -26.59 9.05
C ALA A 86 -38.89 -27.64 7.98
N THR A 87 -40.18 -27.73 7.70
CA THR A 87 -40.87 -28.49 6.67
C THR A 87 -40.01 -28.79 5.44
N VAL A 88 -40.04 -30.05 4.95
CA VAL A 88 -39.43 -30.47 3.68
C VAL A 88 -39.75 -29.45 2.59
N GLY A 89 -38.77 -28.63 2.19
CA GLY A 89 -38.90 -27.64 1.12
C GLY A 89 -38.60 -26.17 1.45
N GLN A 90 -38.45 -25.78 2.73
CA GLN A 90 -38.00 -24.41 3.09
C GLN A 90 -36.70 -24.45 3.90
N GLY A 91 -35.58 -24.36 3.21
CA GLY A 91 -34.25 -24.23 3.83
C GLY A 91 -33.92 -22.80 4.25
N LEU A 92 -32.88 -22.65 5.08
CA LEU A 92 -32.27 -21.36 5.39
C LEU A 92 -31.61 -20.81 4.10
N SER A 93 -32.02 -19.62 3.64
CA SER A 93 -31.38 -18.93 2.51
C SER A 93 -30.62 -17.70 3.02
N LEU A 94 -29.29 -17.73 2.89
CA LEU A 94 -28.42 -16.57 3.06
C LEU A 94 -27.90 -16.19 1.68
N GLN A 95 -28.26 -15.00 1.20
CA GLN A 95 -27.78 -14.47 -0.07
C GLN A 95 -26.60 -13.52 0.19
N LEU A 96 -25.41 -13.91 -0.26
CA LEU A 96 -24.20 -13.11 -0.20
C LEU A 96 -23.68 -12.91 -1.63
N GLN A 97 -23.27 -11.69 -1.97
CA GLN A 97 -22.61 -11.40 -3.25
C GLN A 97 -21.10 -11.58 -3.10
N ASN A 98 -20.46 -12.22 -4.09
CA ASN A 98 -19.01 -12.40 -4.11
C ASN A 98 -18.29 -11.04 -4.22
N LEU A 99 -17.24 -10.85 -3.41
CA LEU A 99 -16.26 -9.81 -3.67
C LEU A 99 -15.32 -10.30 -4.78
N GLU A 100 -15.52 -9.81 -6.01
CA GLU A 100 -14.60 -10.03 -7.12
C GLU A 100 -13.23 -9.38 -6.81
N THR A 101 -12.16 -10.16 -7.01
CA THR A 101 -10.76 -9.85 -6.75
C THR A 101 -10.03 -9.48 -8.05
N ASP A 102 -10.53 -8.48 -8.77
CA ASP A 102 -9.83 -7.90 -9.92
C ASP A 102 -9.08 -6.63 -9.46
N GLU A 103 -7.84 -6.44 -9.92
CA GLU A 103 -7.02 -5.26 -9.60
C GLU A 103 -7.74 -3.94 -9.91
N THR A 104 -8.54 -3.93 -10.97
CA THR A 104 -9.32 -2.75 -11.39
C THR A 104 -10.40 -2.40 -10.37
N ILE A 105 -11.14 -3.40 -9.90
CA ILE A 105 -12.18 -3.27 -8.88
C ILE A 105 -11.55 -2.90 -7.53
N LEU A 106 -10.40 -3.48 -7.20
CA LEU A 106 -9.65 -3.19 -5.98
C LEU A 106 -9.25 -1.71 -5.92
N LYS A 107 -8.68 -1.17 -7.00
CA LYS A 107 -8.31 0.25 -7.11
C LYS A 107 -9.53 1.17 -7.05
N GLN A 108 -10.61 0.80 -7.73
CA GLN A 108 -11.85 1.58 -7.71
C GLN A 108 -12.48 1.63 -6.31
N LYS A 109 -12.53 0.50 -5.60
CA LYS A 109 -13.02 0.44 -4.21
C LYS A 109 -12.14 1.24 -3.26
N ALA A 110 -10.82 1.15 -3.43
CA ALA A 110 -9.88 1.94 -2.64
C ALA A 110 -10.11 3.45 -2.85
N GLN A 111 -10.26 3.89 -4.11
CA GLN A 111 -10.57 5.29 -4.43
C GLN A 111 -11.91 5.72 -3.83
N ALA A 112 -12.95 4.89 -3.97
CA ALA A 112 -14.26 5.17 -3.38
C ALA A 112 -14.18 5.30 -1.85
N SER A 113 -13.36 4.49 -1.17
CA SER A 113 -13.15 4.61 0.28
C SER A 113 -12.43 5.91 0.68
N ILE A 114 -11.47 6.36 -0.14
CA ILE A 114 -10.80 7.66 0.06
C ILE A 114 -11.82 8.79 -0.04
N ASP A 115 -12.64 8.78 -1.08
CA ASP A 115 -13.60 9.86 -1.35
C ASP A 115 -14.77 9.86 -0.36
N ASN A 116 -15.28 8.69 0.02
CA ASN A 116 -16.44 8.57 0.92
C ASN A 116 -16.10 8.78 2.39
N TYR A 117 -14.93 8.32 2.84
CA TYR A 117 -14.57 8.31 4.25
C TYR A 117 -13.42 9.26 4.60
N GLY A 118 -12.84 9.95 3.61
CA GLY A 118 -11.73 10.89 3.83
C GLY A 118 -10.43 10.21 4.26
N MET A 119 -10.19 8.97 3.80
CA MET A 119 -8.99 8.22 4.13
C MET A 119 -7.75 8.86 3.46
N HIS A 120 -6.67 9.00 4.22
CA HIS A 120 -5.39 9.53 3.72
C HIS A 120 -4.67 8.54 2.78
N LEU A 121 -4.77 7.25 3.11
CA LEU A 121 -4.11 6.14 2.42
C LEU A 121 -5.01 4.91 2.53
N VAL A 122 -5.16 4.19 1.43
CA VAL A 122 -5.72 2.84 1.40
C VAL A 122 -4.64 1.88 0.94
N VAL A 123 -4.38 0.84 1.74
CA VAL A 123 -3.51 -0.28 1.39
C VAL A 123 -4.40 -1.38 0.81
N ALA A 124 -4.22 -1.65 -0.48
CA ALA A 124 -5.02 -2.59 -1.24
C ALA A 124 -4.17 -3.81 -1.60
N ASN A 125 -4.64 -5.01 -1.26
CA ASN A 125 -3.95 -6.26 -1.56
C ASN A 125 -4.87 -7.23 -2.30
N GLU A 126 -4.31 -7.96 -3.27
CA GLU A 126 -4.98 -9.13 -3.81
C GLU A 126 -4.74 -10.32 -2.88
N LEU A 127 -5.76 -11.13 -2.60
CA LEU A 127 -5.67 -12.24 -1.65
C LEU A 127 -4.53 -13.22 -1.97
N LYS A 128 -4.27 -13.45 -3.26
CA LYS A 128 -3.24 -14.39 -3.74
C LYS A 128 -1.82 -13.87 -3.53
N THR A 129 -1.63 -12.56 -3.60
CA THR A 129 -0.31 -11.93 -3.56
C THR A 129 -0.13 -11.03 -2.33
N ARG A 130 -1.02 -11.17 -1.33
CA ARG A 130 -1.08 -10.25 -0.18
C ARG A 130 0.18 -10.21 0.68
N PHE A 131 1.02 -11.24 0.59
CA PHE A 131 2.28 -11.35 1.32
C PHE A 131 3.49 -10.93 0.47
N ASP A 132 3.29 -10.74 -0.84
CA ASP A 132 4.35 -10.47 -1.80
C ASP A 132 4.30 -9.03 -2.32
N GLN A 133 3.10 -8.47 -2.47
CA GLN A 133 2.89 -7.12 -2.98
C GLN A 133 1.61 -6.49 -2.43
N VAL A 134 1.65 -5.18 -2.23
CA VAL A 134 0.50 -4.35 -1.86
C VAL A 134 0.50 -3.05 -2.65
N TRP A 135 -0.69 -2.53 -2.93
CA TRP A 135 -0.89 -1.22 -3.55
C TRP A 135 -1.13 -0.16 -2.49
N LEU A 136 -0.34 0.91 -2.53
CA LEU A 136 -0.55 2.11 -1.74
C LEU A 136 -1.32 3.11 -2.60
N ILE A 137 -2.53 3.46 -2.18
CA ILE A 137 -3.44 4.33 -2.94
C ILE A 137 -3.75 5.57 -2.11
N THR A 138 -3.46 6.73 -2.68
CA THR A 138 -3.80 8.05 -2.14
C THR A 138 -4.74 8.77 -3.10
N LYS A 139 -5.25 9.94 -2.71
CA LYS A 139 -6.14 10.72 -3.57
C LYS A 139 -5.53 11.08 -4.93
N ASP A 140 -4.24 11.40 -4.94
CA ASP A 140 -3.57 11.98 -6.12
C ASP A 140 -2.76 10.94 -6.90
N ALA A 141 -2.34 9.86 -6.25
CA ALA A 141 -1.44 8.87 -6.85
C ALA A 141 -1.57 7.48 -6.21
N HIS A 142 -1.05 6.47 -6.92
CA HIS A 142 -0.88 5.12 -6.39
C HIS A 142 0.53 4.59 -6.70
N THR A 143 1.08 3.77 -5.81
CA THR A 143 2.31 3.01 -6.05
C THR A 143 2.17 1.56 -5.60
N ARG A 144 3.02 0.68 -6.11
CA ARG A 144 3.11 -0.70 -5.69
C ARG A 144 4.33 -0.86 -4.77
N LEU A 145 4.10 -1.51 -3.64
CA LEU A 145 5.13 -1.94 -2.72
C LEU A 145 5.29 -3.45 -2.88
N ASP A 146 6.50 -3.87 -3.27
CA ASP A 146 6.88 -5.27 -3.40
C ASP A 146 7.69 -5.67 -2.15
N LYS A 147 7.54 -6.91 -1.71
CA LYS A 147 8.29 -7.48 -0.58
C LYS A 147 9.80 -7.51 -0.93
N PRO A 148 10.68 -6.99 -0.06
CA PRO A 148 12.13 -7.11 -0.25
C PRO A 148 12.60 -8.57 -0.22
N GLU A 149 13.57 -8.93 -1.05
CA GLU A 149 14.11 -10.31 -1.11
C GLU A 149 14.79 -10.74 0.20
N ASP A 150 15.41 -9.78 0.90
CA ASP A 150 16.13 -10.01 2.16
C ASP A 150 15.21 -10.12 3.39
N ASP A 151 13.95 -9.69 3.27
CA ASP A 151 13.01 -9.65 4.37
C ASP A 151 12.07 -10.87 4.39
N LEU A 152 11.64 -11.25 5.58
CA LEU A 152 10.74 -12.39 5.78
C LEU A 152 9.32 -12.08 5.33
N ASP A 153 8.92 -10.82 5.46
CA ASP A 153 7.56 -10.35 5.32
C ASP A 153 7.55 -8.91 4.75
N ILE A 154 6.38 -8.42 4.33
CA ILE A 154 6.25 -7.10 3.69
C ILE A 154 6.00 -5.99 4.73
N GLU A 155 5.74 -6.37 5.98
CA GLU A 155 5.25 -5.55 7.08
C GLU A 155 6.27 -4.50 7.48
N LEU A 156 7.56 -4.84 7.50
CA LEU A 156 8.62 -3.86 7.78
C LEU A 156 8.69 -2.79 6.69
N ALA A 157 8.68 -3.20 5.42
CA ALA A 157 8.69 -2.28 4.29
C ALA A 157 7.45 -1.39 4.27
N LEU A 158 6.28 -1.97 4.57
CA LEU A 158 5.00 -1.24 4.66
C LEU A 158 5.00 -0.24 5.81
N THR A 159 5.47 -0.63 7.00
CA THR A 159 5.55 0.24 8.17
C THR A 159 6.49 1.41 7.94
N ASN A 160 7.63 1.16 7.29
CA ASN A 160 8.58 2.21 6.91
C ASN A 160 7.98 3.18 5.89
N ALA A 161 7.32 2.68 4.86
CA ALA A 161 6.62 3.49 3.86
C ALA A 161 5.54 4.37 4.50
N VAL A 162 4.65 3.79 5.32
CA VAL A 162 3.58 4.53 6.02
C VAL A 162 4.17 5.59 6.97
N SER A 163 5.27 5.26 7.66
CA SER A 163 5.97 6.22 8.53
C SER A 163 6.55 7.38 7.74
N GLU A 164 7.20 7.13 6.60
CA GLU A 164 7.70 8.17 5.69
C GLU A 164 6.58 9.09 5.22
N MET A 165 5.46 8.51 4.77
CA MET A 165 4.27 9.26 4.35
C MET A 165 3.70 10.12 5.48
N HIS A 166 3.65 9.57 6.70
CA HIS A 166 3.12 10.27 7.87
C HIS A 166 4.01 11.44 8.31
N TYR A 167 5.33 11.28 8.30
CA TYR A 167 6.26 12.39 8.53
C TYR A 167 6.13 13.48 7.47
N GLY A 168 6.00 13.09 6.19
CA GLY A 168 5.72 14.03 5.10
C GLY A 168 4.40 14.80 5.29
N PHE A 169 3.36 14.11 5.76
CA PHE A 169 2.08 14.72 6.09
C PHE A 169 2.16 15.70 7.26
N LEU A 170 2.90 15.37 8.31
CA LEU A 170 3.12 16.29 9.45
C LEU A 170 3.80 17.59 9.01
N ALA A 171 4.70 17.54 8.02
CA ALA A 171 5.41 18.71 7.51
C ALA A 171 4.58 19.55 6.51
N SER A 172 3.87 18.89 5.59
CA SER A 172 3.24 19.55 4.44
C SER A 172 1.72 19.66 4.51
N ARG A 173 1.08 18.91 5.43
CA ARG A 173 -0.39 18.66 5.47
C ARG A 173 -0.96 18.01 4.20
N HIS A 174 -0.09 17.46 3.36
CA HIS A 174 -0.45 16.71 2.16
C HIS A 174 0.17 15.32 2.21
N VAL A 175 -0.61 14.34 1.80
CA VAL A 175 -0.16 12.95 1.75
C VAL A 175 0.58 12.76 0.44
N HIS A 176 1.85 12.42 0.52
CA HIS A 176 2.68 12.08 -0.62
C HIS A 176 3.06 10.60 -0.54
N LEU A 177 3.18 9.95 -1.69
CA LEU A 177 3.72 8.59 -1.74
C LEU A 177 5.20 8.59 -1.29
N PRO A 178 5.71 7.45 -0.77
CA PRO A 178 7.11 7.34 -0.38
C PRO A 178 8.02 7.65 -1.57
N THR A 179 9.01 8.51 -1.35
CA THR A 179 9.98 8.89 -2.40
C THR A 179 10.95 7.74 -2.68
N SER A 180 11.10 6.85 -1.69
CA SER A 180 11.88 5.61 -1.75
C SER A 180 11.32 4.59 -2.74
N LEU A 181 10.03 4.67 -3.08
CA LEU A 181 9.39 3.76 -4.03
C LEU A 181 9.29 4.41 -5.41
N PRO A 182 9.59 3.68 -6.50
CA PRO A 182 9.30 4.19 -7.82
C PRO A 182 7.78 4.46 -7.93
N PRO A 183 7.35 5.57 -8.56
CA PRO A 183 5.94 5.74 -8.89
C PRO A 183 5.49 4.54 -9.71
N ALA A 184 4.28 4.02 -9.46
CA ALA A 184 3.75 2.85 -10.16
C ALA A 184 4.08 2.99 -11.65
N ALA A 185 4.95 2.11 -12.14
CA ALA A 185 5.23 2.06 -13.56
C ALA A 185 3.88 1.82 -14.22
N ALA A 186 3.37 2.84 -14.93
CA ALA A 186 2.30 2.66 -15.89
C ALA A 186 2.71 1.44 -16.72
N GLY A 187 1.88 0.38 -16.64
CA GLY A 187 2.29 -0.99 -16.99
C GLY A 187 3.22 -0.99 -18.20
N THR A 188 4.44 -1.50 -18.02
CA THR A 188 5.46 -1.48 -19.06
C THR A 188 4.90 -2.15 -20.30
N LYS A 189 4.53 -1.34 -21.29
CA LYS A 189 4.07 -1.83 -22.57
C LYS A 189 5.27 -2.50 -23.23
N PRO A 190 5.09 -3.56 -24.01
CA PRO A 190 6.20 -4.32 -24.59
C PRO A 190 7.16 -3.47 -25.46
N TRP A 191 6.72 -2.29 -25.89
CA TRP A 191 7.51 -1.31 -26.63
C TRP A 191 8.24 -0.27 -25.77
N ASP A 192 8.12 -0.29 -24.44
CA ASP A 192 8.82 0.64 -23.56
C ASP A 192 10.30 0.26 -23.36
N ALA A 193 10.65 -1.02 -23.49
CA ALA A 193 12.03 -1.50 -23.44
C ALA A 193 12.91 -0.94 -24.58
N PRO A 194 12.49 -0.97 -25.86
CA PRO A 194 13.25 -0.32 -26.94
C PRO A 194 13.29 1.21 -26.82
N LEU A 195 12.24 1.84 -26.27
CA LEU A 195 12.24 3.30 -26.05
C LEU A 195 13.17 3.73 -24.92
N ARG A 196 13.31 2.93 -23.86
CA ARG A 196 14.26 3.17 -22.77
C ARG A 196 15.70 3.05 -23.24
N THR A 197 16.00 2.03 -24.05
CA THR A 197 17.35 1.89 -24.66
C THR A 197 17.66 3.02 -25.62
N LEU A 198 16.68 3.48 -26.41
CA LEU A 198 16.84 4.67 -27.24
C LEU A 198 17.06 5.94 -26.42
N ASN A 199 16.26 6.19 -25.38
CA ASN A 199 16.45 7.36 -24.52
C ASN A 199 17.78 7.33 -23.78
N GLN A 200 18.20 6.16 -23.30
CA GLN A 200 19.48 5.96 -22.63
C GLN A 200 20.65 6.19 -23.60
N ALA A 201 20.58 5.67 -24.82
CA ALA A 201 21.58 5.95 -25.87
C ALA A 201 21.58 7.43 -26.30
N VAL A 202 20.43 8.09 -26.37
CA VAL A 202 20.32 9.52 -26.70
C VAL A 202 20.92 10.39 -25.58
N ASP A 203 20.72 10.02 -24.32
CA ASP A 203 21.35 10.74 -23.20
C ASP A 203 22.85 10.47 -23.11
N GLU A 204 23.28 9.23 -23.36
CA GLU A 204 24.70 8.84 -23.37
C GLU A 204 25.47 9.56 -24.51
N HIS A 205 24.86 9.70 -25.69
CA HIS A 205 25.45 10.37 -26.86
C HIS A 205 25.01 11.82 -27.04
N LYS A 206 24.38 12.44 -26.02
CA LYS A 206 23.80 13.79 -26.11
C LYS A 206 24.78 14.85 -26.59
N HIS A 207 26.02 14.79 -26.11
CA HIS A 207 27.06 15.75 -26.47
C HIS A 207 27.51 15.59 -27.93
N GLU A 208 27.55 14.36 -28.44
CA GLU A 208 27.93 14.06 -29.83
C GLU A 208 26.82 14.50 -30.80
N ILE A 209 25.55 14.23 -30.46
CA ILE A 209 24.38 14.64 -31.25
C ILE A 209 24.32 16.17 -31.35
N VAL A 210 24.48 16.87 -30.22
CA VAL A 210 24.47 18.33 -30.18
C VAL A 210 25.65 18.92 -30.97
N ALA A 211 26.83 18.30 -30.90
CA ALA A 211 28.00 18.73 -31.67
C ALA A 211 27.79 18.58 -33.19
N VAL A 212 27.18 17.49 -33.65
CA VAL A 212 26.86 17.27 -35.07
C VAL A 212 25.82 18.28 -35.57
N LEU A 213 24.77 18.56 -34.78
CA LEU A 213 23.76 19.54 -35.15
C LEU A 213 24.31 20.97 -35.21
N LEU A 214 25.12 21.36 -34.21
CA LEU A 214 25.82 22.65 -34.22
C LEU A 214 26.81 22.76 -35.38
N GLY A 215 27.59 21.71 -35.65
CA GLY A 215 28.52 21.66 -36.77
C GLY A 215 27.80 21.80 -38.12
N GLY A 216 26.67 21.12 -38.28
CA GLY A 216 25.80 21.26 -39.45
C GLY A 216 25.24 22.67 -39.61
N ALA A 217 24.75 23.29 -38.52
CA ALA A 217 24.24 24.66 -38.53
C ALA A 217 25.34 25.68 -38.87
N ILE A 218 26.53 25.53 -38.29
CA ILE A 218 27.70 26.37 -38.58
C ILE A 218 28.14 26.20 -40.03
N SER A 219 28.21 24.97 -40.54
CA SER A 219 28.53 24.69 -41.94
C SER A 219 27.52 25.33 -42.89
N MET A 220 26.23 25.25 -42.58
CA MET A 220 25.16 25.87 -43.37
C MET A 220 25.27 27.41 -43.35
N LEU A 221 25.59 28.01 -42.21
CA LEU A 221 25.81 29.46 -42.08
C LEU A 221 27.05 29.92 -42.86
N ILE A 222 28.16 29.19 -42.77
CA ILE A 222 29.37 29.46 -43.58
C ILE A 222 29.04 29.39 -45.06
N HIS A 223 28.29 28.36 -45.49
CA HIS A 223 27.91 28.19 -46.88
C HIS A 223 26.96 29.32 -47.36
N LEU A 224 26.07 29.81 -46.50
CA LEU A 224 25.22 30.96 -46.79
C LEU A 224 26.01 32.28 -46.89
N VAL A 225 26.98 32.50 -46.01
CA VAL A 225 27.85 33.69 -46.04
C VAL A 225 28.78 33.67 -47.25
N GLN A 226 29.39 32.52 -47.58
CA GLN A 226 30.19 32.36 -48.79
C GLN A 226 29.35 32.64 -50.05
N ARG A 227 28.11 32.18 -50.09
CA ARG A 227 27.18 32.46 -51.20
C ARG A 227 26.81 33.95 -51.31
N GLN A 228 26.92 34.72 -50.23
CA GLN A 228 26.62 36.15 -50.20
C GLN A 228 27.82 37.02 -50.60
N TYR A 229 29.06 36.55 -50.38
CA TYR A 229 30.30 37.27 -50.68
C TYR A 229 30.98 36.86 -52.01
N LEU A 230 30.58 35.74 -52.63
CA LEU A 230 31.06 35.29 -53.95
C LEU A 230 30.16 35.74 -55.13
N LYS A 231 29.56 36.94 -55.02
CA LYS A 231 28.93 37.66 -56.14
C LYS A 231 29.57 39.02 -56.32
#